data_AF-A0A3S1B2K3-F1
#
_entry.id   AF-A0A3S1B2K3-F1
#
_cell.length_a   1.000
_cell.length_b   1.000
_cell.length_c   1.000
_cell.angle_alpha   90.00
_cell.angle_beta   90.00
_cell.angle_gamma   90.00
#
_symmetry.space_group_name_H-M   'P 1'
#
loop_
_entity.id
_entity.type
_entity.pdbx_description
1 polymer ?
#
loop_
_entity_poly.entity_id
_entity_poly.type
_entity_poly.pdbx_seq_one_letter_code
_entity_poly.pdbx_strand_id
1 'polypeptide(L)'
;MEDLKAPASNSYRESLIYSLKDLEDAGDYIGVMLELDEDGYNPNILRSALEKVVEARKQLGDYSLLAQQHHKKLDKILAQTGGEEILTLIEFLDALGYRIAIVAKH
;
A
#
# COMPACT_ATOMS: atom_id res chain seq x y z
N MET A 1 -37.77 -8.08 -6.98
CA MET A 1 -36.30 -7.99 -7.03
C MET A 1 -35.92 -7.03 -5.95
N GLU A 2 -35.27 -7.51 -4.89
CA GLU A 2 -34.81 -6.64 -3.80
C GLU A 2 -33.79 -5.64 -4.35
N ASP A 3 -34.00 -4.36 -4.02
CA ASP A 3 -33.06 -3.29 -4.28
C ASP A 3 -31.75 -3.59 -3.53
N LEU A 4 -30.81 -4.23 -4.21
CA LEU A 4 -29.43 -4.35 -3.75
C LEU A 4 -28.80 -2.95 -3.76
N LYS A 5 -29.08 -2.17 -2.72
CA LYS A 5 -28.33 -0.97 -2.37
C LYS A 5 -26.88 -1.41 -2.16
N ALA A 6 -26.04 -1.20 -3.18
CA ALA A 6 -24.62 -1.43 -3.05
C ALA A 6 -24.14 -0.74 -1.76
N PRO A 7 -23.42 -1.44 -0.87
CA PRO A 7 -22.94 -0.84 0.37
C PRO A 7 -22.22 0.46 0.00
N ALA A 8 -22.61 1.56 0.65
CA ALA A 8 -22.06 2.88 0.36
C ALA A 8 -20.52 2.79 0.42
N SER A 9 -19.82 3.41 -0.52
CA SER A 9 -18.35 3.43 -0.64
C SER A 9 -17.60 3.59 0.71
N ASN A 10 -18.22 4.29 1.67
CA ASN A 10 -17.72 4.43 3.04
C ASN A 10 -17.56 3.07 3.78
N SER A 11 -18.51 2.14 3.62
CA SER A 11 -18.45 0.80 4.21
C SER A 11 -17.29 -0.03 3.67
N TYR A 12 -16.94 0.12 2.38
CA TYR A 12 -15.81 -0.60 1.77
C TYR A 12 -14.47 -0.06 2.26
N ARG A 13 -14.32 1.28 2.32
CA ARG A 13 -13.10 1.88 2.88
C ARG A 13 -12.92 1.49 4.34
N GLU A 14 -13.98 1.54 5.15
CA GLU A 14 -13.93 1.14 6.55
C GLU A 14 -13.55 -0.34 6.71
N SER A 15 -14.14 -1.24 5.90
CA SER A 15 -13.79 -2.66 5.95
C SER A 15 -12.33 -2.91 5.51
N LEU A 16 -11.85 -2.19 4.49
CA LEU A 16 -10.45 -2.25 4.07
C LEU A 16 -9.51 -1.76 5.18
N ILE A 17 -9.76 -0.58 5.76
CA ILE A 17 -8.92 -0.07 6.86
C ILE A 17 -8.94 -1.02 8.06
N TYR A 18 -10.06 -1.68 8.32
CA TYR A 18 -10.16 -2.69 9.36
C TYR A 18 -9.29 -3.92 9.07
N SER A 19 -9.30 -4.46 7.85
CA SER A 19 -8.47 -5.63 7.50
C SER A 19 -6.97 -5.31 7.57
N LEU A 20 -6.56 -4.12 7.12
CA LEU A 20 -5.15 -3.67 7.13
C LEU A 20 -4.53 -3.49 8.53
N LYS A 21 -5.30 -3.74 9.60
CA LYS A 21 -4.79 -3.86 10.96
C LYS A 21 -3.98 -5.14 11.15
N ASP A 22 -4.36 -6.21 10.47
CA ASP A 22 -3.54 -7.41 10.37
C ASP A 22 -2.26 -7.12 9.56
N LEU A 23 -1.13 -7.68 9.97
CA LEU A 23 0.17 -7.40 9.32
C LEU A 23 0.34 -8.18 8.02
N GLU A 24 -0.24 -9.37 7.90
CA GLU A 24 -0.21 -10.18 6.69
C GLU A 24 -1.10 -9.51 5.63
N ASP A 25 -2.34 -9.17 5.98
CA ASP A 25 -3.26 -8.44 5.08
C ASP A 25 -2.67 -7.11 4.59
N ALA A 26 -2.00 -6.37 5.48
CA ALA A 26 -1.33 -5.12 5.10
C ALA A 26 -0.12 -5.36 4.19
N GLY A 27 0.63 -6.44 4.42
CA GLY A 27 1.75 -6.84 3.58
C GLY A 27 1.28 -7.17 2.16
N ASP A 28 0.29 -8.05 2.04
CA ASP A 28 -0.31 -8.45 0.77
C ASP A 28 -0.88 -7.25 0.02
N TYR A 29 -1.59 -6.37 0.73
CA TYR A 29 -2.16 -5.16 0.14
C TYR A 29 -1.08 -4.22 -0.44
N ILE A 30 0.05 -4.02 0.26
CA ILE A 30 1.16 -3.22 -0.27
C ILE A 30 1.83 -3.97 -1.43
N GLY A 31 2.01 -5.28 -1.31
CA GLY A 31 2.62 -6.13 -2.32
C GLY A 31 1.93 -6.00 -3.68
N VAL A 32 0.60 -6.07 -3.70
CA VAL A 32 -0.21 -5.87 -4.93
C VAL A 32 0.10 -4.53 -5.62
N MET A 33 0.32 -3.46 -4.86
CA MET A 33 0.61 -2.13 -5.43
C MET A 33 2.04 -1.96 -5.95
N LEU A 34 2.91 -2.93 -5.66
CA LEU A 34 4.28 -3.01 -6.15
C LEU A 34 4.42 -3.99 -7.33
N GLU A 35 3.34 -4.66 -7.73
CA GLU A 35 3.38 -5.53 -8.91
C GLU A 35 3.36 -4.70 -10.20
N LEU A 36 4.01 -5.23 -11.24
CA LEU A 36 3.81 -4.79 -12.61
C LEU A 36 2.65 -5.59 -13.20
N ASP A 37 1.64 -4.89 -13.68
CA ASP A 37 0.50 -5.44 -14.42
C ASP A 37 0.40 -4.81 -15.82
N GLU A 38 -0.73 -5.03 -16.51
CA GLU A 38 -0.96 -4.50 -17.87
C GLU A 38 -0.95 -2.97 -17.93
N ASP A 39 -1.34 -2.29 -16.83
CA ASP A 39 -1.38 -0.84 -16.72
C ASP A 39 -0.05 -0.26 -16.17
N GLY A 40 0.85 -1.14 -15.72
CA GLY A 40 2.16 -0.81 -15.16
C GLY A 40 2.08 -0.26 -13.73
N TYR A 41 3.24 -0.12 -13.10
CA TYR A 41 3.32 0.38 -11.74
C TYR A 41 2.90 1.86 -11.66
N ASN A 42 1.98 2.18 -10.72
CA ASN A 42 1.49 3.52 -10.49
C ASN A 42 1.90 4.03 -9.08
N PRO A 43 2.79 5.03 -9.00
CA PRO A 43 3.31 5.55 -7.72
C PRO A 43 2.23 6.24 -6.86
N ASN A 44 1.19 6.80 -7.48
CA ASN A 44 0.08 7.43 -6.73
C ASN A 44 -0.80 6.38 -6.06
N ILE A 45 -0.95 5.20 -6.70
CA ILE A 45 -1.68 4.07 -6.12
C ILE A 45 -0.90 3.54 -4.91
N LEU A 46 0.42 3.33 -5.04
CA LEU A 46 1.26 2.93 -3.92
C LEU A 46 1.16 3.92 -2.76
N ARG A 47 1.30 5.23 -3.03
CA ARG A 47 1.19 6.27 -2.01
C ARG A 47 -0.15 6.21 -1.28
N SER A 48 -1.25 6.10 -2.03
CA SER A 48 -2.60 5.98 -1.44
C SER A 48 -2.79 4.69 -0.64
N ALA A 49 -2.13 3.59 -1.02
CA ALA A 49 -2.18 2.35 -0.27
C ALA A 49 -1.39 2.44 1.05
N LEU A 50 -0.20 3.04 1.01
CA LEU A 50 0.60 3.31 2.21
C LEU A 50 -0.15 4.21 3.20
N GLU A 51 -0.88 5.22 2.73
CA GLU A 51 -1.72 6.07 3.58
C GLU A 51 -2.80 5.27 4.32
N LYS A 52 -3.44 4.29 3.66
CA LYS A 52 -4.45 3.42 4.27
C LYS A 52 -3.85 2.50 5.32
N VAL A 53 -2.69 1.92 5.05
CA VAL A 53 -1.97 1.12 6.06
C VAL A 53 -1.57 1.97 7.25
N VAL A 54 -1.06 3.18 7.02
CA VAL A 54 -0.73 4.14 8.08
C VAL A 54 -1.95 4.51 8.92
N GLU A 55 -3.10 4.69 8.29
CA GLU A 55 -4.36 4.92 8.99
C GLU A 55 -4.76 3.72 9.86
N ALA A 56 -4.67 2.50 9.34
CA ALA A 56 -4.95 1.28 10.11
C ALA A 56 -4.04 1.17 11.36
N ARG A 57 -2.74 1.46 11.19
CA ARG A 57 -1.77 1.50 12.30
C ARG A 57 -2.08 2.59 13.34
N LYS A 58 -2.49 3.78 12.88
CA LYS A 58 -2.96 4.84 13.78
C LYS A 58 -4.19 4.41 14.59
N GLN A 59 -5.14 3.72 13.97
CA GLN A 59 -6.33 3.22 14.67
C GLN A 59 -6.00 2.10 15.68
N LEU A 60 -4.96 1.30 15.44
CA LEU A 60 -4.45 0.33 16.40
C LEU A 60 -3.65 0.95 17.55
N GLY A 61 -3.13 2.16 17.35
CA GLY A 61 -2.22 2.80 18.31
C GLY A 61 -0.77 2.29 18.23
N ASP A 62 -0.41 1.56 17.17
CA ASP A 62 0.93 0.96 16.97
C ASP A 62 1.82 1.75 15.99
N TYR A 63 1.38 2.93 15.54
CA TYR A 63 2.12 3.77 14.60
C TYR A 63 3.27 4.55 15.27
N SER A 64 4.41 3.87 15.44
CA SER A 64 5.60 4.39 16.11
C SER A 64 6.15 5.71 15.52
N LEU A 65 6.86 6.48 16.35
CA LEU A 65 7.55 7.71 15.90
C LEU A 65 8.56 7.45 14.78
N LEU A 66 9.27 6.32 14.84
CA LEU A 66 10.23 5.94 13.80
C LEU A 66 9.53 5.66 12.47
N ALA A 67 8.42 4.93 12.48
CA ALA A 67 7.60 4.70 11.30
C ALA A 67 7.06 6.02 10.72
N GLN A 68 6.64 6.96 11.58
CA GLN A 68 6.22 8.31 11.17
C GLN A 68 7.31 9.08 10.41
N GLN A 69 8.53 9.07 10.94
CA GLN A 69 9.67 9.74 10.32
C GLN A 69 10.01 9.12 8.96
N HIS A 70 10.02 7.79 8.87
CA HIS A 70 10.27 7.09 7.62
C HIS A 70 9.18 7.33 6.58
N HIS A 71 7.90 7.26 6.98
CA HIS A 71 6.78 7.55 6.08
C HIS A 71 6.86 8.98 5.55
N LYS A 72 7.10 9.99 6.39
CA LYS A 72 7.25 11.38 5.94
C LYS A 72 8.41 11.57 4.97
N LYS A 73 9.54 10.88 5.20
CA LYS A 73 10.69 10.92 4.29
C LYS A 73 10.35 10.27 2.95
N LEU A 74 9.72 9.10 2.97
CA LEU A 74 9.30 8.37 1.77
C LEU A 74 8.29 9.18 0.96
N ASP A 75 7.26 9.72 1.60
CA ASP A 75 6.23 10.56 0.98
C ASP A 75 6.84 11.75 0.23
N LYS A 76 7.83 12.41 0.83
CA LYS A 76 8.58 13.49 0.18
C LYS A 76 9.35 13.03 -1.05
N ILE A 77 10.02 11.87 -0.99
CA ILE A 77 10.77 11.32 -2.13
C ILE A 77 9.79 10.98 -3.26
N LEU A 78 8.72 10.24 -2.95
CA LEU A 78 7.69 9.87 -3.95
C LEU A 78 7.05 11.10 -4.61
N ALA A 79 6.80 12.16 -3.85
CA ALA A 79 6.27 13.40 -4.39
C ALA A 79 7.28 14.14 -5.29
N GLN A 80 8.58 13.96 -5.08
CA GLN A 80 9.65 14.61 -5.86
C GLN A 80 10.00 13.83 -7.13
N THR A 81 10.07 12.51 -7.03
CA THR A 81 10.59 11.63 -8.09
C THR A 81 9.49 10.91 -8.84
N GLY A 82 8.25 11.00 -8.37
CA GLY A 82 7.15 10.17 -8.88
C GLY A 82 7.38 8.69 -8.63
N GLY A 83 8.28 8.30 -7.70
CA GLY A 83 8.58 6.89 -7.44
C GLY A 83 9.34 6.18 -8.56
N GLU A 84 10.03 6.92 -9.43
CA GLU A 84 10.86 6.38 -10.52
C GLU A 84 11.89 5.36 -10.02
N GLU A 85 12.49 5.59 -8.84
CA GLU A 85 13.45 4.64 -8.28
C GLU A 85 12.82 3.29 -7.89
N ILE A 86 11.55 3.30 -7.45
CA ILE A 86 10.82 2.07 -7.10
C ILE A 86 10.46 1.33 -8.38
N LEU A 87 9.92 2.03 -9.38
CA LEU A 87 9.61 1.46 -10.68
C LEU A 87 10.85 0.80 -11.29
N THR A 88 11.96 1.53 -11.35
CA THR A 88 13.23 1.04 -11.92
C THR A 88 13.70 -0.24 -11.20
N LEU A 89 13.55 -0.30 -9.88
CA LEU A 89 13.88 -1.51 -9.10
C LEU A 89 12.95 -2.68 -9.45
N ILE A 90 11.64 -2.44 -9.54
CA ILE A 90 10.67 -3.47 -9.89
C ILE A 90 10.94 -4.01 -11.30
N GLU A 91 11.13 -3.14 -12.29
CA GLU A 91 11.44 -3.51 -13.68
C GLU A 91 12.75 -4.33 -13.76
N PHE A 92 13.77 -3.92 -13.02
CA PHE A 92 15.04 -4.67 -12.97
C PHE A 92 14.86 -6.07 -12.38
N LEU A 93 14.12 -6.20 -11.28
CA LEU A 93 13.85 -7.49 -10.65
C LEU A 93 12.99 -8.38 -11.56
N ASP A 94 11.97 -7.83 -12.20
CA ASP A 94 11.11 -8.55 -13.14
C ASP A 94 11.91 -9.07 -14.34
N ALA A 95 12.81 -8.26 -14.89
CA ALA A 95 13.72 -8.67 -15.97
C ALA A 95 14.68 -9.81 -15.56
N LEU A 96 14.95 -9.96 -14.25
CA LEU A 96 15.71 -11.09 -13.70
C LEU A 96 14.83 -12.32 -13.38
N GLY A 97 13.51 -12.22 -13.52
CA GLY A 97 12.55 -13.26 -13.15
C GLY A 97 12.15 -13.24 -11.67
N TYR A 98 12.35 -12.13 -10.96
CA TYR A 98 11.97 -11.94 -9.57
C TYR A 98 10.78 -10.98 -9.42
N ARG A 99 10.00 -11.17 -8.35
CA ARG A 99 8.93 -10.25 -7.93
C ARG A 99 9.17 -9.76 -6.50
N ILE A 100 8.84 -8.50 -6.23
CA ILE A 100 8.88 -7.94 -4.87
C ILE A 100 7.66 -8.45 -4.08
N ALA A 101 7.89 -8.90 -2.85
CA ALA A 101 6.84 -9.24 -1.89
C ALA A 101 7.10 -8.54 -0.55
N ILE A 102 6.02 -8.20 0.16
CA ILE A 102 6.07 -7.64 1.50
C ILE A 102 5.58 -8.70 2.47
N VAL A 103 6.36 -8.99 3.51
CA VAL A 103 6.07 -10.05 4.49
C VAL A 103 6.09 -9.45 5.90
N ALA A 104 5.14 -9.88 6.73
CA ALA A 104 5.08 -9.48 8.14
C ALA A 104 6.37 -9.87 8.89
N LYS A 105 6.84 -8.99 9.77
CA LYS A 105 7.95 -9.30 10.68
C LYS A 105 7.37 -9.97 11.93
N HIS A 106 7.53 -11.28 12.03
CA HIS A 106 7.21 -12.06 13.23
C HIS A 106 8.33 -11.97 14.28
#